data_AF-A0AAQ3K4X3-F1
#
_entry.id   AF-A0AAQ3K4X3-F1
#
_cell.length_a   1.000
_cell.length_b   1.000
_cell.length_c   1.000
_cell.angle_alpha   90.00
_cell.angle_beta   90.00
_cell.angle_gamma   90.00
#
_symmetry.space_group_name_H-M   'P 1'
#
loop_
_entity.id
_entity.type
_entity.pdbx_description
1 polymer ?
#
loop_
_entity_poly.entity_id
_entity_poly.type
_entity_poly.pdbx_seq_one_letter_code
_entity_poly.pdbx_strand_id
1 'polypeptide(L)' 'MDSSKGSGIVVRDYLGNYVFATCNYLENIHSPSLSEACAILDALRLASSQGYQQVVIETDSKLLYQAILK' A
#
# COMPACT_ATOMS: atom_id res chain seq x y z
N MET A 1 -3.86 23.25 9.86
CA MET A 1 -2.75 22.90 8.97
C MET A 1 -3.07 21.53 8.40
N ASP A 2 -3.46 21.46 7.13
CA ASP A 2 -3.63 20.17 6.47
C ASP A 2 -2.24 19.54 6.32
N SER A 3 -1.98 18.50 7.10
CA SER A 3 -0.81 17.66 6.86
C SER A 3 -1.08 16.88 5.56
N SER A 4 -0.40 17.23 4.48
CA SER A 4 -0.39 16.44 3.25
C SER A 4 -0.13 14.97 3.58
N LYS A 5 -1.00 14.07 3.11
CA LYS A 5 -0.86 12.62 3.24
C LYS A 5 -0.55 12.03 1.89
N GLY A 6 0.15 10.91 1.89
CA GLY A 6 0.51 10.19 0.69
C GLY A 6 0.58 8.69 0.95
N SER A 7 0.46 7.93 -0.13
CA SER A 7 0.77 6.50 -0.13
C SER A 7 2.06 6.26 -0.92
N GLY A 8 2.81 5.25 -0.49
CA GLY A 8 4.01 4.78 -1.18
C GLY A 8 3.96 3.26 -1.30
N ILE A 9 4.35 2.74 -2.46
CA ILE A 9 4.37 1.31 -2.75
C ILE A 9 5.72 0.98 -3.36
N VAL A 10 6.34 -0.08 -2.88
CA VAL A 10 7.55 -0.68 -3.47
C VAL A 10 7.20 -2.11 -3.88
N VAL A 11 7.44 -2.43 -5.14
CA VAL A 11 7.22 -3.77 -5.69
C VAL A 11 8.55 -4.46 -5.86
N ARG A 12 8.63 -5.68 -5.34
CA ARG A 12 9.76 -6.59 -5.48
C ARG A 12 9.31 -7.89 -6.11
N ASP A 13 10.21 -8.54 -6.84
CA ASP A 13 9.99 -9.90 -7.31
C ASP A 13 10.17 -10.92 -6.16
N TYR A 14 9.89 -12.19 -6.45
CA TYR A 14 10.00 -13.26 -5.45
C TYR A 14 11.44 -13.54 -4.97
N LEU A 15 12.46 -13.04 -5.68
CA LEU A 15 13.86 -13.10 -5.26
C LEU A 15 14.25 -11.89 -4.38
N GLY A 16 13.33 -10.94 -4.18
CA GLY A 16 13.56 -9.71 -3.44
C GLY A 16 14.17 -8.59 -4.28
N ASN A 17 14.31 -8.76 -5.60
CA ASN A 17 14.83 -7.71 -6.47
C ASN A 17 13.78 -6.61 -6.63
N TYR A 18 14.24 -5.36 -6.65
CA TYR A 18 13.39 -4.22 -6.98
C TYR A 18 12.84 -4.33 -8.41
N VAL A 19 11.54 -4.14 -8.57
CA VAL A 19 10.88 -4.06 -9.89
C VAL A 19 10.53 -2.61 -10.19
N PHE A 20 9.70 -1.99 -9.35
CA PHE A 20 9.35 -0.58 -9.45
C PHE A 20 8.81 -0.03 -8.10
N ALA A 21 8.67 1.28 -8.01
CA ALA A 21 7.98 1.96 -6.92
C ALA A 21 7.02 3.02 -7.46
N THR A 22 5.97 3.31 -6.71
CA THR A 22 5.05 4.41 -7.00
C THR A 22 4.67 5.14 -5.71
N CYS A 23 4.28 6.40 -5.84
CA CYS A 23 3.75 7.20 -4.75
C CYS A 23 2.59 8.05 -5.25
N ASN A 24 1.56 8.18 -4.43
CA ASN A 24 0.39 8.98 -4.74
C ASN A 24 0.17 10.03 -3.66
N TYR A 25 -0.25 11.22 -4.10
CA TYR A 25 -0.81 12.22 -3.20
C TYR A 25 -2.24 11.81 -2.85
N LEU A 26 -2.60 11.86 -1.57
CA LEU A 26 -3.94 11.51 -1.12
C LEU A 26 -4.69 12.75 -0.61
N GLU A 27 -5.77 13.08 -1.32
CA GLU A 27 -6.68 14.16 -0.94
C GLU A 27 -7.70 13.70 0.10
N ASN A 28 -8.13 14.63 0.96
CA ASN A 28 -9.20 14.39 1.94
C ASN A 28 -8.94 13.24 2.94
N ILE A 29 -7.67 12.94 3.22
CA ILE A 29 -7.28 11.94 4.22
C ILE A 29 -7.06 12.61 5.57
N HIS A 30 -7.89 12.25 6.55
CA HIS A 30 -7.89 12.86 7.88
C HIS A 30 -7.21 12.00 8.96
N SER A 31 -6.70 10.80 8.61
CA SER A 31 -5.98 9.95 9.56
C SER A 31 -4.83 9.17 8.90
N PRO A 32 -3.72 8.90 9.63
CA PRO A 32 -2.64 8.05 9.14
C PRO A 32 -3.12 6.64 8.76
N SER A 33 -3.98 6.02 9.57
CA SER A 33 -4.50 4.69 9.29
C SER A 33 -5.30 4.62 8.00
N LEU A 34 -6.02 5.70 7.63
CA LEU A 34 -6.70 5.76 6.35
C LEU A 34 -5.70 5.89 5.19
N SER A 35 -4.63 6.67 5.36
CA SER A 35 -3.53 6.77 4.38
C SER A 35 -2.89 5.41 4.10
N GLU A 36 -2.60 4.65 5.16
CA GLU A 36 -2.02 3.31 5.05
C GLU A 36 -3.01 2.30 4.42
N ALA A 37 -4.31 2.39 4.75
CA ALA A 37 -5.34 1.54 4.15
C ALA A 37 -5.47 1.81 2.65
N CYS A 38 -5.42 3.08 2.25
CA CYS A 38 -5.36 3.47 0.84
C CYS A 38 -4.10 2.92 0.16
N ALA A 39 -2.93 2.98 0.80
CA ALA A 39 -1.70 2.43 0.24
C ALA A 39 -1.81 0.92 -0.03
N ILE A 40 -2.39 0.14 0.90
CA ILE A 40 -2.61 -1.29 0.71
C ILE A 40 -3.60 -1.55 -0.43
N LEU A 41 -4.71 -0.80 -0.48
CA LEU A 41 -5.71 -0.93 -1.54
C LEU A 41 -5.12 -0.62 -2.92
N ASP A 42 -4.33 0.45 -3.02
CA ASP A 42 -3.63 0.84 -4.24
C ASP A 42 -2.65 -0.26 -4.67
N ALA A 43 -1.90 -0.85 -3.73
CA ALA A 43 -1.00 -1.96 -4.00
C ALA A 43 -1.74 -3.20 -4.54
N LEU A 44 -2.89 -3.54 -3.95
CA LEU A 44 -3.74 -4.66 -4.42
C LEU A 44 -4.31 -4.41 -5.82
N ARG A 45 -4.80 -3.19 -6.08
CA ARG A 45 -5.32 -2.80 -7.41
C ARG A 45 -4.22 -2.84 -8.46
N LEU A 46 -3.06 -2.30 -8.12
CA LEU A 46 -1.88 -2.33 -8.97
C LEU A 46 -1.49 -3.78 -9.28
N ALA A 47 -1.39 -4.64 -8.27
CA ALA A 47 -1.06 -6.04 -8.46
C ALA A 47 -2.06 -6.76 -9.37
N SER A 48 -3.35 -6.56 -9.12
CA SER A 48 -4.44 -7.12 -9.94
C SER A 48 -4.37 -6.63 -11.39
N SER A 49 -4.14 -5.33 -11.60
CA SER A 49 -4.02 -4.74 -12.94
C SER A 49 -2.83 -5.26 -13.75
N GLN A 50 -1.77 -5.70 -13.05
CA GLN A 50 -0.57 -6.29 -13.66
C GLN A 50 -0.68 -7.82 -13.82
N GLY A 51 -1.80 -8.42 -13.41
CA GLY A 51 -2.02 -9.86 -13.51
C GLY A 51 -1.29 -10.69 -12.44
N TYR A 52 -0.81 -10.07 -11.35
CA TYR A 52 -0.21 -10.82 -10.24
C TYR A 52 -1.29 -11.52 -9.41
N GLN A 53 -1.10 -12.82 -9.18
CA GLN A 53 -2.06 -13.66 -8.45
C GLN A 53 -1.61 -14.03 -7.04
N GLN A 54 -0.30 -14.12 -6.81
CA GLN A 54 0.29 -14.45 -5.52
C GLN A 54 1.14 -13.27 -5.06
N VAL A 55 0.55 -12.44 -4.21
CA VAL A 55 1.22 -11.25 -3.67
C VAL A 55 1.39 -11.37 -2.16
N VAL A 56 2.56 -10.97 -1.69
CA VAL A 56 2.84 -10.74 -0.27
C VAL A 56 2.78 -9.24 -0.05
N ILE A 57 1.93 -8.79 0.86
CA ILE A 57 1.87 -7.38 1.26
C ILE A 57 2.56 -7.24 2.61
N GLU A 58 3.53 -6.33 2.65
CA GLU A 58 4.23 -5.91 3.86
C GLU A 58 3.74 -4.53 4.27
N THR A 59 3.44 -4.36 5.55
CA THR A 59 3.05 -3.07 6.14
C THR A 59 3.59 -2.97 7.56
N ASP A 60 3.98 -1.77 7.97
CA ASP A 60 4.34 -1.43 9.35
C ASP A 60 3.10 -1.15 10.24
N SER A 61 1.92 -1.08 9.63
CA SER A 61 0.66 -0.85 10.32
C SER A 61 0.13 -2.11 11.00
N LYS A 62 0.43 -2.25 12.30
CA LYS A 62 -0.13 -3.33 13.12
C LYS A 62 -1.67 -3.35 13.10
N LEU A 63 -2.30 -2.18 13.05
CA LEU A 63 -3.77 -2.05 12.99
C LEU A 63 -4.31 -2.68 11.71
N LEU A 64 -3.75 -2.35 10.55
CA LEU A 64 -4.24 -2.88 9.28
C LEU A 64 -3.89 -4.35 9.08
N TYR A 65 -2.71 -4.78 9.53
CA TYR A 65 -2.37 -6.20 9.58
C TYR A 65 -3.45 -7.00 10.33
N GLN A 66 -3.89 -6.49 11.48
CA GLN A 66 -4.94 -7.13 12.27
C GLN A 66 -6.32 -7.05 11.62
N ALA A 67 -6.65 -5.96 10.93
CA ALA A 67 -7.94 -5.77 10.28
C ALA A 67 -8.12 -6.64 9.03
N ILE A 68 -7.04 -7.04 8.36
CA ILE A 68 -7.08 -7.84 7.12
C ILE A 68 -7.03 -9.35 7.42
N LEU A 69 -6.29 -9.77 8.45
CA LEU A 69 -6.04 -11.19 8.74
C LEU A 69 -6.93 -11.76 9.87
N LYS A 70 -7.92 -11.01 10.34
CA LYS A 70 -8.94 -11.46 11.32
C LYS A 70 -10.33 -11.26 10.76
#